data_AF-A0A6J6I246-F1
#
_entry.id   AF-A0A6J6I246-F1
#
_cell.length_a   1.000
_cell.length_b   1.000
_cell.length_c   1.000
_cell.angle_alpha   90.00
_cell.angle_beta   90.00
_cell.angle_gamma   90.00
#
_symmetry.space_group_name_H-M   'P 1'
#
loop_
_entity.id
_entity.type
_entity.pdbx_description
1 polymer ?
#
loop_
_entity_poly.entity_id
_entity_poly.type
_entity_poly.pdbx_seq_one_letter_code
_entity_poly.pdbx_strand_id
1 'polypeptide(L)'
;MSPGGGIEPSEDLPEAASRELLEETGLMVSPDALGPKVAEIEFNQPWKSGDFETGIAHFFKFRISEEFVVNRSMWTAEEHRDILDVRWWLPKDLKASGETVGPPGLVDLLVELG
;
A
#
# COMPACT_ATOMS: atom_id res chain seq x y z
N MET A 1 5.23 2.23 4.10
CA MET A 1 4.54 1.90 2.84
C MET A 1 3.04 1.99 3.05
N SER A 2 2.27 2.12 1.97
CA SER A 2 0.82 1.84 1.99
C SER A 2 0.59 0.32 1.96
N PRO A 3 -0.62 -0.17 2.28
CA PRO A 3 -0.95 -1.55 2.02
C PRO A 3 -0.84 -1.89 0.53
N GLY A 4 -0.38 -3.10 0.20
CA GLY A 4 -0.25 -3.57 -1.16
C GLY A 4 0.83 -4.65 -1.36
N GLY A 5 0.74 -5.34 -2.48
CA GLY A 5 1.66 -6.41 -2.83
C GLY A 5 1.56 -6.82 -4.29
N GLY A 6 1.97 -8.05 -4.59
CA GLY A 6 2.02 -8.58 -5.95
C GLY A 6 0.64 -8.87 -6.52
N ILE A 7 0.48 -8.71 -7.83
CA ILE A 7 -0.71 -9.16 -8.56
C ILE A 7 -0.54 -10.64 -8.89
N GLU A 8 -1.48 -11.49 -8.48
CA GLU A 8 -1.45 -12.90 -8.85
C GLU A 8 -1.90 -13.12 -10.31
N PRO A 9 -1.48 -14.20 -10.99
CA PRO A 9 -1.79 -14.43 -12.41
C PRO A 9 -3.28 -14.46 -12.79
N SER A 10 -4.17 -14.72 -11.84
CA SER A 10 -5.63 -14.76 -12.04
C SER A 10 -6.35 -13.47 -11.66
N GLU A 11 -5.64 -12.47 -11.15
CA GLU A 11 -6.24 -11.24 -10.61
C GLU A 11 -6.17 -10.08 -11.61
N ASP A 12 -7.21 -9.26 -11.59
CA ASP A 12 -7.13 -7.88 -12.07
C ASP A 12 -6.61 -6.92 -10.98
N LEU A 13 -6.42 -5.64 -11.35
CA LEU A 13 -5.82 -4.66 -10.43
C LEU A 13 -6.69 -4.42 -9.17
N PRO A 14 -8.01 -4.19 -9.28
CA PRO A 14 -8.87 -4.08 -8.10
C PRO A 14 -8.93 -5.35 -7.24
N GLU A 15 -8.90 -6.55 -7.84
CA GLU A 15 -8.87 -7.82 -7.11
C GLU A 15 -7.62 -7.95 -6.24
N ALA A 16 -6.43 -7.71 -6.83
CA ALA A 16 -5.18 -7.72 -6.08
C ALA A 16 -5.17 -6.66 -4.97
N ALA A 17 -5.56 -5.43 -5.28
CA ALA A 17 -5.60 -4.35 -4.28
C ALA A 17 -6.59 -4.65 -3.12
N SER A 18 -7.72 -5.30 -3.43
CA SER A 18 -8.72 -5.72 -2.45
C SER A 18 -8.19 -6.84 -1.55
N ARG A 19 -7.51 -7.85 -2.12
CA ARG A 19 -6.91 -8.95 -1.37
C ARG A 19 -5.83 -8.43 -0.42
N GLU A 20 -4.88 -7.67 -0.93
CA GLU A 20 -3.76 -7.12 -0.14
C GLU A 20 -4.24 -6.23 1.00
N LEU A 21 -5.26 -5.39 0.74
CA LEU A 21 -5.88 -4.57 1.78
C LEU A 21 -6.47 -5.43 2.91
N LEU A 22 -7.11 -6.55 2.59
CA LEU A 22 -7.61 -7.49 3.58
C LEU A 22 -6.47 -8.19 4.32
N GLU A 23 -5.45 -8.69 3.62
CA GLU A 23 -4.34 -9.45 4.20
C GLU A 23 -3.53 -8.60 5.19
N GLU A 24 -3.17 -7.38 4.79
CA GLU A 24 -2.27 -6.53 5.59
C GLU A 24 -3.00 -5.67 6.63
N THR A 25 -4.30 -5.40 6.43
CA THR A 25 -5.05 -4.52 7.34
C THR A 25 -6.24 -5.16 8.03
N GLY A 26 -6.80 -6.25 7.47
CA GLY A 26 -8.07 -6.82 7.88
C GLY A 26 -9.30 -6.06 7.36
N LEU A 27 -9.12 -5.04 6.51
CA LEU A 27 -10.21 -4.29 5.93
C LEU A 27 -10.75 -5.00 4.69
N MET A 28 -11.98 -5.51 4.79
CA MET A 28 -12.66 -6.14 3.67
C MET A 28 -13.39 -5.09 2.83
N VAL A 29 -12.94 -4.89 1.60
CA VAL A 29 -13.57 -4.04 0.59
C VAL A 29 -13.75 -4.89 -0.66
N SER A 30 -14.87 -4.80 -1.37
CA SER A 30 -15.00 -5.51 -2.65
C SER A 30 -14.19 -4.78 -3.74
N PRO A 31 -13.62 -5.48 -4.74
CA PRO A 31 -12.89 -4.85 -5.84
C PRO A 31 -13.65 -3.69 -6.49
N ASP A 32 -14.96 -3.86 -6.75
CA ASP A 32 -15.84 -2.84 -7.32
C ASP A 32 -16.01 -1.57 -6.45
N ALA A 33 -15.75 -1.67 -5.14
CA ALA A 33 -15.91 -0.57 -4.18
C ALA A 33 -14.64 0.28 -4.03
N LEU A 34 -13.48 -0.17 -4.51
CA LEU A 34 -12.23 0.60 -4.50
C LEU A 34 -12.30 1.83 -5.42
N GLY A 35 -13.22 1.81 -6.39
CA GLY A 35 -13.31 2.84 -7.42
C GLY A 35 -12.19 2.72 -8.47
N PRO A 36 -12.00 3.75 -9.30
CA PRO A 36 -11.00 3.71 -10.35
C PRO A 36 -9.57 3.82 -9.79
N LYS A 37 -8.61 3.22 -10.52
CA LYS A 37 -7.18 3.49 -10.31
C LYS A 37 -6.93 5.00 -10.35
N VAL A 38 -6.27 5.53 -9.32
CA VAL A 38 -6.01 6.98 -9.19
C VAL A 38 -4.62 7.38 -9.65
N ALA A 39 -3.66 6.45 -9.62
CA ALA A 39 -2.29 6.72 -10.06
C ALA A 39 -1.55 5.42 -10.37
N GLU A 40 -0.39 5.57 -11.02
CA GLU A 40 0.61 4.52 -11.13
C GLU A 40 2.01 5.12 -10.99
N ILE A 41 2.93 4.36 -10.41
CA ILE A 41 4.32 4.76 -10.24
C ILE A 41 5.20 3.61 -10.74
N GLU A 42 5.96 3.85 -11.80
CA GLU A 42 7.07 2.99 -12.18
C GLU A 42 8.17 3.10 -11.13
N PHE A 43 8.66 1.96 -10.65
CA PHE A 43 9.71 1.94 -9.65
C PHE A 43 10.81 0.96 -10.02
N ASN A 44 12.00 1.29 -9.51
CA ASN A 44 13.18 0.44 -9.53
C ASN A 44 13.80 0.51 -8.14
N GLN A 45 13.48 -0.47 -7.30
CA GLN A 45 13.88 -0.52 -5.90
C GLN A 45 15.04 -1.52 -5.72
N PRO A 46 16.24 -1.05 -5.35
CA PRO A 46 17.34 -1.95 -5.07
C PRO A 46 17.14 -2.68 -3.75
N TRP A 47 17.29 -4.00 -3.76
CA TRP A 47 17.42 -4.81 -2.56
C TRP A 47 18.85 -4.76 -2.01
N LYS A 48 19.00 -4.98 -0.70
CA LYS A 48 20.32 -5.07 -0.06
C LYS A 48 21.17 -6.24 -0.59
N SER A 49 20.54 -7.25 -1.22
CA SER A 49 21.22 -8.36 -1.89
C SER A 49 21.91 -7.97 -3.20
N GLY A 50 21.60 -6.80 -3.76
CA GLY A 50 22.07 -6.36 -5.08
C GLY A 50 21.08 -6.65 -6.22
N ASP A 51 19.97 -7.34 -5.93
CA ASP A 51 18.87 -7.51 -6.87
C ASP A 51 18.02 -6.23 -6.95
N PHE A 52 17.25 -6.08 -8.02
CA PHE A 52 16.30 -4.98 -8.18
C PHE A 52 14.89 -5.53 -8.23
N GLU A 53 13.98 -4.90 -7.51
CA GLU A 53 12.56 -5.01 -7.79
C GLU A 53 12.19 -3.89 -8.76
N THR A 54 11.79 -4.27 -9.96
CA THR A 54 11.24 -3.34 -10.95
C THR A 54 9.77 -3.66 -11.18
N GLY A 55 8.95 -2.62 -11.31
CA GLY A 55 7.52 -2.81 -11.50
C GLY A 55 6.76 -1.51 -11.65
N ILE A 56 5.44 -1.65 -11.79
CA ILE A 56 4.49 -0.54 -11.80
C ILE A 56 3.58 -0.74 -10.59
N ALA A 57 3.64 0.18 -9.63
CA ALA A 57 2.69 0.19 -8.52
C ALA A 57 1.41 0.89 -8.96
N HIS A 58 0.27 0.22 -8.86
CA HIS A 58 -1.04 0.79 -9.19
C HIS A 58 -1.78 1.19 -7.91
N PHE A 59 -2.15 2.46 -7.79
CA PHE A 59 -2.77 2.99 -6.57
C PHE A 59 -4.28 3.18 -6.71
N PHE A 60 -4.98 2.82 -5.65
CA PHE A 60 -6.40 3.09 -5.43
C PHE A 60 -6.57 3.95 -4.19
N LYS A 61 -7.60 4.80 -4.15
CA LYS A 61 -7.93 5.63 -2.99
C LYS A 61 -9.24 5.16 -2.39
N PHE A 62 -9.17 4.60 -1.18
CA PHE A 62 -10.34 4.19 -0.42
C PHE A 62 -10.51 5.06 0.83
N ARG A 63 -11.75 5.43 1.16
CA ARG A 63 -12.08 6.25 2.33
C ARG A 63 -12.89 5.43 3.32
N ILE A 64 -12.37 5.30 4.53
CA ILE A 64 -13.06 4.68 5.67
C ILE A 64 -13.89 5.76 6.38
N SER A 65 -15.15 5.47 6.67
CA SER A 65 -16.10 6.38 7.34
C SER A 65 -16.16 6.20 8.86
N GLU A 66 -15.65 5.08 9.36
CA GLU A 66 -15.69 4.68 10.77
C GLU A 66 -14.27 4.54 11.33
N GLU A 67 -14.15 4.50 12.65
CA GLU A 67 -12.88 4.21 13.31
C GLU A 67 -12.44 2.79 12.93
N PHE A 68 -11.17 2.65 12.57
CA PHE A 68 -10.62 1.39 12.10
C PHE A 68 -9.25 1.11 12.71
N VAL A 69 -9.12 -0.10 13.25
CA VAL A 69 -7.88 -0.61 13.84
C VAL A 69 -7.40 -1.75 12.94
N VAL A 70 -6.14 -1.63 12.51
CA VAL A 70 -5.49 -2.66 11.68
C VAL A 70 -5.46 -3.99 12.42
N ASN A 71 -5.98 -5.02 11.78
CA ASN A 71 -5.91 -6.40 12.23
C ASN A 71 -4.77 -7.11 11.52
N ARG A 72 -3.84 -7.66 12.32
CA ARG A 72 -2.62 -8.35 11.87
C ARG A 72 -2.77 -9.87 11.84
N SER A 73 -3.97 -10.42 12.05
CA SER A 73 -4.17 -11.87 12.17
C SER A 73 -3.90 -12.66 10.89
N MET A 74 -3.91 -12.00 9.75
CA MET A 74 -3.63 -12.60 8.43
C MET A 74 -2.20 -12.38 7.97
N TRP A 75 -1.38 -11.71 8.77
CA TRP A 75 -0.02 -11.40 8.36
C TRP A 75 0.81 -12.66 8.15
N THR A 76 1.61 -12.64 7.10
CA THR A 76 2.61 -13.67 6.83
C THR A 76 3.72 -13.62 7.88
N ALA A 77 4.52 -14.69 7.95
CA ALA A 77 5.70 -14.71 8.82
C ALA A 77 6.73 -13.62 8.45
N GLU A 78 6.72 -13.18 7.19
CA GLU A 78 7.62 -12.17 6.66
C GLU A 78 7.16 -10.77 7.05
N GLU A 79 5.86 -10.48 6.92
CA GLU A 79 5.27 -9.22 7.39
C GLU A 79 5.42 -9.03 8.90
N HIS A 80 5.22 -10.10 9.69
CA HIS A 80 5.46 -10.06 11.13
C HIS A 80 6.92 -9.74 11.49
N ARG A 81 7.86 -10.11 10.63
CA ARG A 81 9.30 -9.84 10.81
C ARG A 81 9.67 -8.43 10.33
N ASP A 82 9.10 -8.00 9.20
CA ASP A 82 9.56 -6.83 8.46
C ASP A 82 8.77 -5.56 8.81
N ILE A 83 7.50 -5.68 9.24
CA ILE A 83 6.67 -4.56 9.66
C ILE A 83 6.77 -4.35 11.17
N LEU A 84 7.53 -3.32 11.55
CA LEU A 84 7.78 -2.99 12.96
C LEU A 84 6.62 -2.25 13.64
N ASP A 85 5.91 -1.40 12.89
CA ASP A 85 4.81 -0.61 13.42
C ASP A 85 3.85 -0.13 12.31
N VAL A 86 2.62 0.20 12.70
CA VAL A 86 1.57 0.71 11.81
C VAL A 86 0.93 1.94 12.44
N ARG A 87 0.80 3.00 11.65
CA ARG A 87 0.36 4.31 12.13
C ARG A 87 -0.39 5.07 11.03
N TRP A 88 -1.45 5.78 11.41
CA TRP A 88 -2.20 6.67 10.53
C TRP A 88 -1.51 8.02 10.44
N TRP A 89 -1.24 8.46 9.21
CA TRP A 89 -0.58 9.74 8.94
C TRP A 89 -1.49 10.66 8.15
N LEU A 90 -1.43 11.96 8.47
CA LEU A 90 -1.82 12.97 7.49
C LEU A 90 -0.72 13.05 6.43
N PRO A 91 -1.04 13.14 5.11
CA PRO A 91 -0.04 13.19 4.06
C PRO A 91 1.02 14.28 4.25
N LYS A 92 0.59 15.47 4.70
CA LYS A 92 1.49 16.59 5.00
C LYS A 92 2.47 16.31 6.15
N ASP A 93 2.04 15.54 7.15
CA ASP A 93 2.86 15.23 8.32
C ASP A 93 3.87 14.13 7.96
N LEU A 94 3.45 13.16 7.12
CA LEU A 94 4.35 12.15 6.56
C LEU A 94 5.40 12.78 5.64
N LYS A 95 5.02 13.81 4.87
CA LYS A 95 5.99 14.58 4.07
C LYS A 95 6.97 15.35 4.95
N ALA A 96 6.49 15.96 6.04
CA ALA A 96 7.32 16.73 6.95
C ALA A 96 8.24 15.86 7.83
N SER A 97 7.88 14.59 8.08
CA SER A 97 8.70 13.69 8.89
C SER A 97 10.02 13.30 8.24
N GLY A 98 10.09 13.35 6.90
CA GLY A 98 11.28 12.95 6.15
C GLY A 98 11.53 11.44 6.14
N GLU A 99 10.53 10.64 6.54
CA GLU A 99 10.58 9.18 6.47
C GLU A 99 10.72 8.71 5.01
N THR A 100 11.49 7.65 4.78
CA THR A 100 11.58 7.04 3.45
C THR A 100 10.29 6.27 3.17
N VAL A 101 9.56 6.69 2.14
CA VAL A 101 8.30 6.07 1.73
C VAL A 101 8.44 5.59 0.30
N GLY A 102 8.22 4.28 0.12
CA GLY A 102 8.24 3.62 -1.17
C GLY A 102 6.84 3.51 -1.79
N PRO A 103 6.75 3.50 -3.13
CA PRO A 103 7.83 3.83 -4.06
C PRO A 103 8.17 5.34 -4.03
N PRO A 104 9.37 5.75 -4.50
CA PRO A 104 9.70 7.17 -4.65
C PRO A 104 8.60 7.94 -5.40
N GLY A 105 8.20 9.09 -4.87
CA GLY A 105 7.09 9.89 -5.39
C GLY A 105 5.74 9.61 -4.72
N LEU A 106 5.59 8.53 -3.95
CA LEU A 106 4.32 8.21 -3.26
C LEU A 106 3.88 9.32 -2.28
N VAL A 107 4.81 9.92 -1.53
CA VAL A 107 4.46 10.97 -0.56
C VAL A 107 3.90 12.22 -1.24
N ASP A 108 4.45 12.59 -2.39
CA ASP A 108 3.95 13.73 -3.16
C ASP A 108 2.56 13.42 -3.72
N LEU A 109 2.36 12.21 -4.26
CA LEU A 109 1.05 11.72 -4.69
C LEU A 109 0.01 11.77 -3.56
N LEU A 110 0.36 11.32 -2.35
CA LEU A 110 -0.54 11.36 -1.20
C LEU A 110 -0.95 12.80 -0.82
N VAL A 111 -0.02 13.75 -0.94
CA VAL A 111 -0.31 15.17 -0.68
C VAL A 111 -1.22 15.76 -1.76
N GLU A 112 -1.06 15.37 -3.02
CA GLU A 112 -1.91 15.78 -4.13
C GLU A 112 -3.33 15.21 -4.05
N LEU A 113 -3.44 13.95 -3.61
CA LEU A 113 -4.73 13.26 -3.50
C LEU A 113 -5.57 13.72 -2.30
N GLY A 114 -4.96 14.23 -1.23
CA GLY A 114 -5.65 14.62 0.03
C GLY A 114 -6.40 13.45 0.67
#